data_AF-A0A7S2CTR7-F1
#
_entry.id   AF-A0A7S2CTR7-F1
#
_cell.length_a   1.000
_cell.length_b   1.000
_cell.length_c   1.000
_cell.angle_alpha   90.00
_cell.angle_beta   90.00
_cell.angle_gamma   90.00
#
_symmetry.space_group_name_H-M   'P 1'
#
loop_
_entity.id
_entity.type
_entity.pdbx_description
1 polymer ?
#
loop_
_entity_poly.entity_id
_entity_poly.type
_entity_poly.pdbx_seq_one_letter_code
_entity_poly.pdbx_strand_id
1 'polypeptide(L)'
;EGSSRPGFFRGVATVCTKLFNIIEPTHVYFGQKDAMQCAVIRRLIEDFNIPVEQVVVPTVREEDGLAMSSRNVYLNTEERAAAPVVYQSLQAGVQAYVEARG
;
A
#
# COMPACT_ATOMS: atom_id res chain seq x y z
N GLU A 1 -8.85 4.43 -4.02
CA GLU A 1 -8.74 3.17 -4.81
C GLU A 1 -10.04 2.40 -4.94
N GLY A 2 -10.84 2.24 -3.87
CA GLY A 2 -12.08 1.45 -3.95
C GLY A 2 -13.11 2.01 -4.93
N SER A 3 -13.31 3.33 -4.91
CA SER A 3 -14.24 4.01 -5.83
C SER A 3 -13.72 4.08 -7.26
N SER A 4 -12.40 4.21 -7.45
CA SER A 4 -11.78 4.29 -8.78
C SER A 4 -11.60 2.93 -9.45
N ARG A 5 -11.70 1.83 -8.69
CA ARG A 5 -11.57 0.45 -9.18
C ARG A 5 -12.64 -0.44 -8.54
N PRO A 6 -13.91 -0.36 -9.00
CA PRO A 6 -15.01 -1.14 -8.43
C PRO A 6 -14.68 -2.63 -8.35
N GLY A 7 -14.86 -3.23 -7.17
CA GLY A 7 -14.60 -4.65 -6.93
C GLY A 7 -13.13 -5.04 -6.73
N PHE A 8 -12.16 -4.13 -6.86
CA PHE A 8 -10.74 -4.44 -6.70
C PHE A 8 -10.42 -5.06 -5.33
N PHE A 9 -10.84 -4.43 -4.24
CA PHE A 9 -10.57 -4.95 -2.89
C PHE A 9 -11.31 -6.24 -2.57
N ARG A 10 -12.48 -6.49 -3.19
CA ARG A 10 -13.14 -7.79 -3.10
C ARG A 10 -12.25 -8.88 -3.71
N GLY A 11 -11.69 -8.63 -4.89
CA GLY A 11 -10.75 -9.57 -5.52
C GLY A 11 -9.51 -9.83 -4.67
N VAL A 12 -8.91 -8.77 -4.11
CA VAL A 12 -7.75 -8.88 -3.21
C VAL A 12 -8.09 -9.70 -1.97
N ALA A 13 -9.19 -9.39 -1.28
CA ALA A 13 -9.62 -10.16 -0.11
C ALA A 13 -9.83 -11.64 -0.46
N THR A 14 -10.54 -11.94 -1.55
CA THR A 14 -10.79 -13.31 -1.99
C THR A 14 -9.51 -14.09 -2.26
N VAL A 15 -8.55 -13.53 -2.99
CA VAL A 15 -7.30 -14.26 -3.27
C VAL A 15 -6.44 -14.43 -2.03
N CYS A 16 -6.37 -13.41 -1.16
CA CYS A 16 -5.64 -13.51 0.10
C CYS A 16 -6.24 -14.57 1.02
N THR A 17 -7.56 -14.62 1.20
CA THR A 17 -8.22 -15.68 1.98
C THR A 17 -7.92 -17.07 1.43
N LYS A 18 -7.97 -17.24 0.10
CA LYS A 18 -7.59 -18.52 -0.53
C LYS A 18 -6.14 -18.90 -0.21
N LEU A 19 -5.21 -17.94 -0.31
CA LEU A 19 -3.79 -18.19 -0.03
C LEU A 19 -3.55 -18.49 1.45
N PHE A 20 -4.20 -17.78 2.38
CA PHE A 20 -4.07 -18.01 3.81
C PHE A 20 -4.53 -19.42 4.18
N ASN A 21 -5.65 -19.89 3.62
CA ASN A 21 -6.16 -21.24 3.86
C ASN A 21 -5.30 -22.35 3.22
N ILE A 22 -4.51 -22.05 2.18
CA ILE A 22 -3.65 -23.04 1.52
C ILE A 22 -2.28 -23.12 2.21
N ILE A 23 -1.71 -21.96 2.56
CA ILE A 23 -0.35 -21.85 3.06
C ILE A 23 -0.30 -21.97 4.59
N GLU A 24 -1.38 -21.61 5.28
CA GLU A 24 -1.46 -21.53 6.75
C GLU A 24 -0.27 -20.78 7.38
N PRO A 25 0.03 -19.55 6.91
CA PRO A 25 1.19 -18.82 7.39
C PRO A 25 0.99 -18.31 8.81
N THR A 26 2.08 -18.21 9.58
CA THR A 26 2.06 -17.50 10.86
C THR A 26 2.13 -15.98 10.68
N HIS A 27 2.79 -15.52 9.62
CA HIS A 27 2.98 -14.09 9.32
C HIS A 27 2.76 -13.81 7.83
N VAL A 28 2.19 -12.64 7.53
CA VAL A 28 2.05 -12.13 6.16
C VAL A 28 2.55 -10.70 6.07
N TYR A 29 3.30 -10.42 5.01
CA TYR A 29 4.01 -9.15 4.85
C TYR A 29 3.37 -8.34 3.72
N PHE A 30 2.92 -7.13 4.04
CA PHE A 30 2.31 -6.22 3.08
C PHE A 30 3.02 -4.87 3.08
N GLY A 31 3.27 -4.31 1.90
CA GLY A 31 3.94 -3.03 1.76
C GLY A 31 3.03 -1.86 2.14
N GLN A 32 3.53 -0.97 3.00
CA GLN A 32 2.83 0.23 3.47
C GLN A 32 2.33 1.14 2.32
N LYS A 33 3.00 1.10 1.17
CA LYS A 33 2.65 1.92 0.00
C LYS A 33 1.20 1.71 -0.44
N ASP A 34 0.68 0.50 -0.25
CA ASP A 34 -0.70 0.12 -0.54
C ASP A 34 -1.52 0.21 0.77
N ALA A 35 -1.60 1.40 1.36
CA ALA A 35 -2.15 1.61 2.70
C ALA A 35 -3.61 1.13 2.84
N MET A 36 -4.44 1.37 1.82
CA MET A 36 -5.82 0.88 1.81
C MET A 36 -5.90 -0.65 1.78
N GLN A 37 -5.02 -1.31 1.00
CA GLN A 37 -4.94 -2.77 0.98
C GLN A 37 -4.53 -3.30 2.35
N CYS A 38 -3.52 -2.69 2.99
CA CYS A 38 -3.10 -3.10 4.33
C CYS A 38 -4.26 -3.03 5.33
N ALA A 39 -5.05 -1.95 5.30
CA ALA A 39 -6.22 -1.80 6.17
C ALA A 39 -7.32 -2.86 5.87
N VAL A 40 -7.58 -3.15 4.60
CA VAL A 40 -8.54 -4.19 4.19
C VAL A 40 -8.10 -5.57 4.67
N ILE A 41 -6.82 -5.91 4.53
CA ILE A 41 -6.28 -7.21 4.96
C ILE A 41 -6.30 -7.32 6.48
N ARG A 42 -5.93 -6.26 7.21
CA ARG A 42 -6.06 -6.23 8.68
C ARG A 42 -7.49 -6.56 9.10
N ARG A 43 -8.45 -5.87 8.50
CA ARG A 43 -9.87 -6.06 8.81
C ARG A 43 -10.36 -7.46 8.48
N LEU A 44 -9.94 -8.01 7.34
CA LEU A 44 -10.24 -9.39 6.94
C LEU A 44 -9.73 -10.41 7.96
N ILE A 45 -8.50 -10.25 8.45
CA ILE A 45 -7.90 -11.15 9.44
C ILE A 45 -8.70 -11.08 10.76
N GLU A 46 -8.99 -9.87 11.22
CA GLU A 46 -9.74 -9.62 12.46
C GLU A 46 -11.18 -10.16 12.38
N ASP A 47 -11.93 -9.83 11.32
CA ASP A 47 -13.34 -10.18 11.19
C ASP A 47 -13.59 -11.69 11.03
N PHE A 48 -12.62 -12.41 10.48
CA PHE A 48 -12.73 -13.86 10.24
C PHE A 48 -11.86 -14.71 11.18
N ASN A 49 -11.26 -14.09 12.20
CA ASN A 49 -10.40 -14.76 13.18
C ASN A 49 -9.30 -15.62 12.54
N ILE A 50 -8.72 -15.13 11.44
CA ILE A 50 -7.67 -15.86 10.73
C ILE A 50 -6.41 -15.86 11.62
N PRO A 51 -5.80 -17.01 11.94
CA PRO A 51 -4.69 -17.09 12.89
C PRO A 51 -3.35 -16.69 12.24
N VAL A 52 -3.28 -15.48 11.71
CA VAL A 52 -2.11 -14.93 11.01
C VAL A 52 -1.82 -13.51 11.49
N GLU A 53 -0.54 -13.20 11.69
CA GLU A 53 -0.09 -11.84 12.01
C GLU A 53 0.24 -11.06 10.74
N GLN A 54 -0.33 -9.86 10.59
CA GLN A 54 0.02 -8.96 9.50
C GLN A 54 1.18 -8.04 9.89
N VAL A 55 2.28 -8.13 9.16
CA VAL A 55 3.41 -7.21 9.26
C VAL A 55 3.35 -6.20 8.12
N VAL A 56 3.23 -4.91 8.46
CA VAL A 56 3.28 -3.82 7.47
C VAL A 56 4.72 -3.34 7.33
N VAL A 57 5.26 -3.47 6.12
CA VAL A 57 6.66 -3.13 5.81
C VAL A 57 6.74 -1.71 5.23
N PRO A 58 7.69 -0.86 5.67
CA PRO A 58 7.85 0.50 5.15
C PRO A 58 7.94 0.57 3.61
N THR A 59 7.47 1.68 3.05
CA THR A 59 7.56 1.91 1.60
C THR A 59 9.01 2.12 1.20
N VAL A 60 9.54 1.21 0.37
CA VAL A 60 10.84 1.38 -0.28
C VAL A 60 10.72 2.40 -1.41
N ARG A 61 11.70 3.29 -1.50
CA ARG A 61 11.74 4.40 -2.45
C ARG A 61 13.06 4.38 -3.23
N GLU A 62 13.00 4.87 -4.45
CA GLU A 62 14.18 5.22 -5.25
C GLU A 62 14.88 6.44 -4.64
N GLU A 63 16.10 6.75 -5.10
CA GLU A 63 16.93 7.83 -4.52
C GLU A 63 16.25 9.20 -4.56
N ASP A 64 15.40 9.43 -5.56
CA ASP A 64 14.61 10.66 -5.72
C ASP A 64 13.29 10.67 -4.92
N GLY A 65 13.02 9.62 -4.15
CA GLY A 65 11.85 9.50 -3.29
C GLY A 65 10.62 8.88 -3.96
N LEU A 66 10.66 8.56 -5.26
CA LEU A 66 9.57 7.83 -5.90
C LEU A 66 9.39 6.45 -5.25
N ALA A 67 8.16 6.07 -4.90
CA ALA A 67 7.89 4.75 -4.35
C ALA A 67 8.18 3.67 -5.40
N MET A 68 8.94 2.62 -5.03
CA MET A 68 9.23 1.53 -5.95
C MET A 68 7.95 0.78 -6.33
N SER A 69 7.71 0.67 -7.64
CA SER A 69 6.54 0.02 -8.20
C SER A 69 6.88 -0.62 -9.53
N SER A 70 6.37 -1.83 -9.79
CA SER A 70 6.49 -2.46 -11.10
C SER A 70 5.86 -1.60 -12.21
N ARG A 71 4.91 -0.72 -11.86
CA ARG A 71 4.29 0.21 -12.81
C ARG A 71 5.19 1.37 -13.22
N ASN A 72 6.31 1.61 -12.53
CA ASN A 72 7.27 2.66 -12.92
C ASN A 72 7.86 2.37 -14.31
N VAL A 73 7.89 1.11 -14.74
CA VAL A 73 8.33 0.69 -16.09
C VAL A 73 7.46 1.27 -17.22
N TYR A 74 6.24 1.72 -16.91
CA TYR A 74 5.34 2.30 -17.89
C TYR A 74 5.56 3.80 -18.10
N LEU A 75 6.36 4.44 -17.24
CA LEU A 75 6.65 5.87 -17.34
C LEU A 75 7.69 6.09 -18.43
N ASN A 76 7.43 7.05 -19.32
CA ASN A 76 8.48 7.56 -20.20
C ASN A 76 9.48 8.43 -19.41
N THR A 77 10.55 8.88 -20.07
CA THR A 77 11.62 9.66 -19.42
C THR A 77 11.11 10.94 -18.74
N GLU A 78 10.19 11.67 -19.38
CA GLU A 78 9.63 12.91 -18.84
C GLU A 78 8.69 12.63 -17.67
N GLU A 79 7.80 11.64 -17.82
CA GLU A 79 6.88 11.21 -16.75
C GLU A 79 7.63 10.69 -15.53
N ARG A 80 8.71 9.91 -15.74
CA ARG A 80 9.54 9.40 -14.66
C ARG A 80 10.26 10.53 -13.93
N ALA A 81 10.80 11.52 -14.64
CA ALA A 81 11.43 12.68 -14.02
C ALA A 81 10.44 13.51 -13.19
N ALA A 82 9.16 13.57 -13.61
CA ALA A 82 8.11 14.28 -12.88
C ALA A 82 7.52 13.48 -11.69
N ALA A 83 7.54 12.14 -11.74
CA ALA A 83 6.87 11.26 -10.77
C ALA A 83 7.21 11.50 -9.27
N PRO A 84 8.44 11.89 -8.87
CA PRO A 84 8.75 12.22 -7.47
C PRO A 84 7.86 13.31 -6.86
N VAL A 85 7.22 14.15 -7.67
CA VAL A 85 6.29 15.21 -7.21
C VAL A 85 5.18 14.66 -6.32
N VAL A 86 4.75 13.41 -6.53
CA VAL A 86 3.72 12.76 -5.71
C VAL A 86 4.19 12.64 -4.25
N TYR A 87 5.44 12.19 -4.04
CA TYR A 87 5.97 12.07 -2.69
C TYR A 87 6.27 13.44 -2.07
N GLN A 88 6.80 14.38 -2.84
CA GLN A 88 7.04 15.75 -2.39
C GLN A 88 5.74 16.43 -1.92
N SER A 89 4.64 16.20 -2.65
CA SER A 89 3.32 16.72 -2.28
C SER A 89 2.81 16.15 -0.96
N LEU A 90 3.04 14.84 -0.71
CA LEU A 90 2.72 14.22 0.56
C LEU A 90 3.56 14.81 1.72
N GLN A 91 4.86 15.03 1.50
CA GLN A 91 5.73 15.65 2.50
C GLN A 91 5.31 17.10 2.81
N ALA A 92 4.93 17.87 1.80
CA ALA A 92 4.38 19.21 2.00
C ALA A 92 3.09 19.19 2.84
N GLY A 93 2.20 18.22 2.60
CA GLY A 93 1.01 18.02 3.42
C GLY A 93 1.31 17.67 4.88
N VAL A 94 2.33 16.83 5.11
CA VAL A 94 2.82 16.52 6.47
C VAL A 94 3.36 17.78 7.15
N GLN A 95 4.19 18.55 6.46
CA GLN A 95 4.77 19.77 7.00
C GLN A 95 3.69 20.77 7.42
N ALA A 96 2.72 21.05 6.54
CA ALA A 96 1.62 21.95 6.84
C ALA A 96 0.76 21.48 8.03
N TYR A 97 0.56 20.17 8.17
CA TYR A 97 -0.17 19.61 9.31
C TYR A 97 0.57 19.80 10.64
N VAL A 98 1.90 19.63 10.64
CA VAL A 98 2.74 19.83 11.82
C VAL A 98 2.74 21.30 12.22
N GLU A 99 2.92 22.21 11.26
CA GLU A 99 2.91 23.66 11.48
C GLU A 99 1.57 24.15 12.04
N ALA A 100 0.45 23.61 11.58
CA ALA A 100 -0.88 23.97 12.09
C ALA A 100 -1.13 23.48 13.53
N ARG A 101 -0.26 22.64 14.08
CA ARG A 101 -0.39 22.03 15.42
C ARG A 101 0.71 22.43 16.40
N GLY A 102 1.73 23.15 15.95
CA GLY A 102 2.76 23.77 16.78
C GLY A 102 2.36 25.19 17.17
#